data_AF-A0A4R9LQB8-F1
#
_entry.id   AF-A0A4R9LQB8-F1
#
_cell.length_a   1.000
_cell.length_b   1.000
_cell.length_c   1.000
_cell.angle_alpha   90.00
_cell.angle_beta   90.00
_cell.angle_gamma   90.00
#
_symmetry.space_group_name_H-M   'P 1'
#
loop_
_entity.id
_entity.type
_entity.pdbx_description
1 polymer ?
#
loop_
_entity_poly.entity_id
_entity_poly.type
_entity_poly.pdbx_seq_one_letter_code
_entity_poly.pdbx_strand_id
1 'polypeptide(L)'
;MATSTDDLTFESYLKERRFEKKISKIRQYIYFGYLGLFLYLLFSSKYTASPLIVLINYLAMYTSFSGIIHFKFFEIPKILTELIRPEKTEVFDSLSPDKRAIILENTFHDMGIYPIPENLSEMNVPEIITRMKLEDRYPWKRIGWIYLFKYIAILGLGSIYLVYTYFQTGFLLN
;
A
#
# COMPACT_ATOMS: atom_id res chain seq x y z
N MET A 1 -6.17 -13.55 -31.04
CA MET A 1 -6.20 -14.46 -29.88
C MET A 1 -7.06 -13.81 -28.81
N ALA A 2 -8.22 -14.38 -28.50
CA ALA A 2 -9.01 -13.91 -27.36
C ALA A 2 -8.30 -14.33 -26.08
N THR A 3 -7.89 -13.37 -25.24
CA THR A 3 -7.41 -13.65 -23.88
C THR A 3 -8.51 -14.32 -23.09
N SER A 4 -8.21 -15.46 -22.46
CA SER A 4 -9.18 -16.18 -21.64
C SER A 4 -9.54 -15.36 -20.39
N THR A 5 -10.76 -15.56 -19.85
CA THR A 5 -11.20 -14.89 -18.60
C THR A 5 -10.26 -15.19 -17.44
N ASP A 6 -9.70 -16.40 -17.41
CA ASP A 6 -8.65 -16.84 -16.47
C ASP A 6 -7.39 -15.95 -16.56
N ASP A 7 -6.88 -15.70 -17.76
CA ASP A 7 -5.71 -14.82 -17.98
C ASP A 7 -5.98 -13.38 -17.54
N LEU A 8 -7.17 -12.84 -17.83
CA LEU A 8 -7.55 -11.48 -17.45
C LEU A 8 -7.63 -11.32 -15.92
N THR A 9 -8.20 -12.30 -15.23
CA THR A 9 -8.32 -12.31 -13.76
C THR A 9 -6.94 -12.39 -13.11
N PHE A 10 -6.07 -13.27 -13.61
CA PHE A 10 -4.71 -13.40 -13.09
C PHE A 10 -3.86 -12.15 -13.37
N GLU A 11 -3.97 -11.55 -14.56
CA GLU A 11 -3.29 -10.29 -14.86
C GLU A 11 -3.76 -9.14 -13.97
N SER A 12 -5.05 -9.12 -13.59
CA SER A 12 -5.57 -8.15 -12.62
C SER A 12 -4.89 -8.31 -11.25
N TYR A 13 -4.72 -9.55 -10.78
CA TYR A 13 -3.95 -9.85 -9.57
C TYR A 13 -2.49 -9.36 -9.69
N LEU A 14 -1.81 -9.70 -10.78
CA LEU A 14 -0.42 -9.26 -11.01
C LEU A 14 -0.31 -7.73 -11.11
N LYS A 15 -1.31 -7.07 -11.68
CA LYS A 15 -1.38 -5.60 -11.75
C LYS A 15 -1.52 -4.99 -10.35
N GLU A 16 -2.34 -5.57 -9.49
CA GLU A 16 -2.47 -5.15 -8.08
C GLU A 16 -1.11 -5.27 -7.36
N ARG A 17 -0.40 -6.40 -7.51
CA ARG A 17 0.92 -6.62 -6.87
C ARG A 17 2.00 -5.68 -7.42
N ARG A 18 1.98 -5.41 -8.72
CA ARG A 18 2.88 -4.41 -9.33
C ARG A 18 2.58 -3.01 -8.81
N PHE A 19 1.30 -2.68 -8.62
CA PHE A 19 0.87 -1.38 -8.09
C PHE A 19 1.29 -1.18 -6.63
N GLU A 20 1.12 -2.21 -5.79
CA GLU A 20 1.62 -2.25 -4.41
C GLU A 20 3.12 -1.91 -4.36
N LYS A 21 3.93 -2.66 -5.11
CA LYS A 21 5.39 -2.45 -5.17
C LYS A 21 5.75 -1.04 -5.62
N LYS A 22 5.04 -0.50 -6.62
CA LYS A 22 5.26 0.87 -7.11
C LYS A 22 4.94 1.91 -6.03
N ILE A 23 3.79 1.81 -5.37
CA ILE A 23 3.42 2.76 -4.30
C ILE A 23 4.40 2.67 -3.14
N SER A 24 4.80 1.45 -2.73
CA SER A 24 5.77 1.27 -1.64
C SER A 24 7.08 2.00 -1.94
N LYS A 25 7.61 1.87 -3.17
CA LYS A 25 8.80 2.61 -3.62
C LYS A 25 8.59 4.12 -3.64
N ILE A 26 7.46 4.60 -4.18
CA ILE A 26 7.14 6.04 -4.22
C ILE A 26 7.11 6.62 -2.79
N ARG A 27 6.44 5.93 -1.86
CA ARG A 27 6.39 6.33 -0.46
C ARG A 27 7.79 6.41 0.16
N GLN A 28 8.64 5.42 -0.10
CA GLN A 28 10.03 5.43 0.36
C GLN A 28 10.80 6.63 -0.20
N TYR A 29 10.67 6.95 -1.49
CA TYR A 29 11.31 8.12 -2.09
C TYR A 29 10.81 9.43 -1.48
N ILE A 30 9.51 9.57 -1.23
CA ILE A 30 8.95 10.75 -0.56
C ILE A 30 9.51 10.87 0.87
N TYR A 31 9.56 9.77 1.62
CA TYR A 31 10.14 9.74 2.97
C TYR A 31 11.59 10.20 2.95
N PHE A 32 12.43 9.59 2.12
CA PHE A 32 13.85 9.95 2.02
C PHE A 32 14.06 11.37 1.49
N GLY A 33 13.18 11.86 0.60
CA GLY A 33 13.18 13.24 0.14
C GLY A 33 12.97 14.23 1.27
N TYR A 34 11.92 14.06 2.07
CA TYR A 34 11.69 14.92 3.25
C TYR A 34 12.77 14.75 4.31
N LEU A 35 13.25 13.53 4.55
CA LEU A 35 14.32 13.30 5.51
C LEU A 35 15.62 14.00 5.07
N GLY A 36 15.99 13.91 3.80
CA GLY A 36 17.15 14.60 3.25
C GLY A 36 17.02 16.12 3.36
N LEU A 37 15.85 16.66 3.03
CA LEU A 37 15.56 18.09 3.19
C LEU A 37 15.62 18.53 4.67
N PHE A 38 15.07 17.72 5.57
CA PHE A 38 15.13 17.96 7.01
C PHE A 38 16.58 18.00 7.49
N LEU A 39 17.40 17.00 7.15
CA LEU A 39 18.80 16.94 7.56
C LEU A 39 19.61 18.11 6.97
N TYR A 40 19.36 18.45 5.70
CA TYR A 40 19.99 19.61 5.06
C TYR A 40 19.74 20.91 5.83
N LEU A 41 18.48 21.16 6.20
CA LEU A 41 18.14 22.36 6.97
C LEU A 41 18.65 22.29 8.41
N LEU A 42 18.61 21.12 9.04
CA LEU A 42 19.06 20.94 10.43
C LEU A 42 20.56 21.23 10.59
N PHE A 43 21.38 20.78 9.65
CA PHE A 43 22.84 21.00 9.67
C PHE A 43 23.26 22.30 8.99
N SER A 44 22.36 22.98 8.28
CA SER A 44 22.58 24.35 7.85
C SER A 44 22.43 25.27 9.06
N SER A 45 23.55 25.87 9.49
CA SER A 45 23.71 26.58 10.78
C SER A 45 22.71 27.72 11.06
N LYS A 46 21.89 28.10 10.07
CA LYS A 46 20.91 29.19 10.16
C LYS A 46 19.48 28.76 10.56
N TYR A 47 19.14 27.47 10.59
CA TYR A 47 17.73 27.04 10.63
C TYR A 47 17.26 26.25 11.84
N THR A 48 18.12 26.03 12.83
CA THR A 48 17.85 25.14 13.98
C THR A 48 16.60 25.45 14.81
N ALA A 49 15.93 26.60 14.60
CA ALA A 49 14.66 26.97 15.25
C ALA A 49 13.50 27.30 14.26
N SER A 50 13.62 27.01 12.97
CA SER A 50 12.58 27.34 11.99
C SER A 50 11.38 26.39 12.07
N PRO A 51 10.13 26.90 12.14
CA PRO A 51 8.91 26.09 12.05
C PRO A 51 8.85 25.18 10.80
N LEU A 52 9.61 25.52 9.75
CA LEU A 52 9.71 24.73 8.52
C LEU A 52 10.44 23.41 8.72
N ILE A 53 11.50 23.38 9.52
CA ILE A 53 12.21 22.14 9.87
C ILE A 53 11.26 21.17 10.55
N VAL A 54 10.47 21.69 11.48
CA VAL A 54 9.48 20.91 12.23
C VAL A 54 8.42 20.34 11.28
N LEU A 55 7.89 21.15 10.37
CA LEU A 55 6.91 20.70 9.36
C LEU A 55 7.48 19.60 8.45
N ILE A 56 8.70 19.76 7.94
CA ILE A 56 9.35 18.77 7.06
C ILE A 56 9.55 17.45 7.81
N ASN A 57 9.98 17.50 9.07
CA ASN A 57 10.10 16.31 9.91
C ASN A 57 8.73 15.63 10.11
N TYR A 58 7.67 16.40 10.36
CA TYR A 58 6.32 15.86 10.47
C TYR A 58 5.85 15.20 9.17
N LEU A 59 6.13 15.77 8.00
CA LEU A 59 5.80 15.16 6.71
C LEU A 59 6.58 13.86 6.46
N ALA A 60 7.85 13.80 6.86
CA ALA A 60 8.65 12.57 6.84
C ALA A 60 8.06 11.50 7.77
N MET A 61 7.82 11.84 9.04
CA MET A 61 7.20 10.92 10.01
C MET A 61 5.82 10.45 9.54
N TYR A 62 4.97 11.35 9.06
CA TYR A 62 3.65 11.03 8.55
C TYR A 62 3.71 10.07 7.36
N THR A 63 4.67 10.27 6.46
CA THR A 63 4.95 9.34 5.34
C THR A 63 5.42 7.97 5.82
N SER A 64 6.24 7.91 6.88
CA SER A 64 6.66 6.65 7.49
C SER A 64 5.47 5.91 8.12
N PHE A 65 4.66 6.61 8.92
CA PHE A 65 3.44 6.05 9.54
C PHE A 65 2.41 5.59 8.51
N SER A 66 2.30 6.26 7.36
CA SER A 66 1.48 5.81 6.23
C SER A 66 1.85 4.40 5.74
N GLY A 67 3.07 3.92 6.02
CA GLY A 67 3.49 2.56 5.72
C GLY A 67 2.62 1.49 6.40
N ILE A 68 2.11 1.74 7.60
CA ILE A 68 1.30 0.78 8.36
C ILE A 68 -0.05 0.56 7.67
N ILE A 69 -0.73 1.65 7.30
CA ILE A 69 -2.02 1.56 6.60
C ILE A 69 -1.83 0.98 5.20
N HIS A 70 -0.75 1.32 4.51
CA HIS A 70 -0.41 0.73 3.22
C HIS A 70 -0.23 -0.79 3.32
N PHE A 71 0.51 -1.27 4.32
CA PHE A 71 0.69 -2.70 4.56
C PHE A 71 -0.67 -3.40 4.73
N LYS A 72 -1.54 -2.87 5.59
CA LYS A 72 -2.88 -3.43 5.79
C LYS A 72 -3.81 -3.33 4.58
N PHE A 73 -3.63 -2.32 3.73
CA PHE A 73 -4.41 -2.19 2.49
C PHE A 73 -4.06 -3.25 1.44
N PHE A 74 -2.79 -3.66 1.36
CA PHE A 74 -2.32 -4.66 0.38
C PHE A 74 -2.16 -6.07 0.95
N GLU A 75 -2.32 -6.25 2.26
CA GLU A 75 -2.19 -7.54 2.98
C GLU A 75 -2.95 -8.69 2.30
N ILE A 76 -4.16 -8.43 1.79
CA ILE A 76 -4.96 -9.43 1.08
C ILE A 76 -5.32 -8.87 -0.32
N PRO A 77 -5.03 -9.62 -1.40
CA PRO A 77 -5.43 -9.29 -2.75
C PRO A 77 -6.95 -9.15 -2.89
N LYS A 78 -7.41 -8.25 -3.77
CA LYS A 78 -8.84 -7.99 -3.95
C LYS A 78 -9.62 -9.27 -4.29
N ILE A 79 -9.06 -10.10 -5.16
CA ILE A 79 -9.68 -11.36 -5.60
C ILE A 79 -10.00 -12.30 -4.42
N LEU A 80 -9.17 -12.32 -3.37
CA LEU A 80 -9.40 -13.13 -2.18
C LEU A 80 -10.36 -12.46 -1.20
N THR A 81 -10.29 -11.13 -1.04
CA THR A 81 -11.27 -10.42 -0.19
C THR A 81 -12.71 -10.51 -0.71
N GLU A 82 -12.88 -10.73 -2.01
CA GLU A 82 -14.19 -10.86 -2.64
C GLU A 82 -14.83 -12.24 -2.40
N LEU A 83 -14.07 -13.24 -1.92
CA LEU A 83 -14.58 -14.58 -1.60
C LEU A 83 -15.63 -14.61 -0.49
N ILE A 84 -15.66 -13.58 0.38
CA ILE A 84 -16.70 -13.42 1.42
C ILE A 84 -18.09 -13.26 0.79
N ARG A 85 -18.15 -12.87 -0.49
CA ARG A 85 -19.39 -12.64 -1.23
C ARG A 85 -19.68 -13.84 -2.12
N PRO A 86 -20.76 -14.60 -1.87
CA PRO A 86 -21.09 -15.80 -2.63
C PRO A 86 -21.19 -15.55 -4.13
N GLU A 87 -21.70 -14.39 -4.55
CA GLU A 87 -21.85 -14.02 -5.95
C GLU A 87 -20.53 -13.73 -6.68
N LYS A 88 -19.40 -13.73 -5.96
CA LYS A 88 -18.07 -13.43 -6.51
C LYS A 88 -17.09 -14.60 -6.48
N THR A 89 -17.48 -15.73 -5.88
CA THR A 89 -16.60 -16.92 -5.82
C THR A 89 -16.30 -17.46 -7.20
N GLU A 90 -17.26 -17.35 -8.14
CA GLU A 90 -17.12 -17.75 -9.55
C GLU A 90 -15.89 -17.14 -10.24
N VAL A 91 -15.49 -15.92 -9.86
CA VAL A 91 -14.32 -15.25 -10.45
C VAL A 91 -13.03 -15.96 -10.03
N PHE A 92 -12.90 -16.31 -8.76
CA PHE A 92 -11.77 -17.09 -8.27
C PHE A 92 -11.84 -18.54 -8.79
N ASP A 93 -13.05 -19.09 -8.88
CA ASP A 93 -13.29 -20.43 -9.41
C ASP A 93 -13.12 -20.55 -10.93
N SER A 94 -12.99 -19.43 -11.63
CA SER A 94 -12.62 -19.43 -13.05
C SER A 94 -11.12 -19.60 -13.28
N LEU A 95 -10.29 -19.42 -12.25
CA LEU A 95 -8.84 -19.52 -12.37
C LEU A 95 -8.37 -20.97 -12.49
N SER A 96 -7.30 -21.19 -13.25
CA SER A 96 -6.62 -22.49 -13.28
C SER A 96 -6.07 -22.88 -11.89
N PRO A 97 -6.00 -24.18 -11.56
CA PRO A 97 -5.51 -24.64 -10.26
C PRO A 97 -4.10 -24.11 -9.92
N ASP A 98 -3.21 -24.05 -10.92
CA ASP A 98 -1.85 -23.51 -10.76
C ASP A 98 -1.87 -22.02 -10.37
N LYS A 99 -2.71 -21.22 -11.04
CA LYS A 99 -2.83 -19.78 -10.75
C LYS A 99 -3.43 -19.53 -9.36
N ARG A 100 -4.40 -20.35 -8.94
CA ARG A 100 -4.94 -20.29 -7.57
C ARG A 100 -3.88 -20.60 -6.55
N ALA A 101 -3.10 -21.67 -6.77
CA ALA A 101 -2.01 -22.06 -5.89
C ALA A 101 -1.01 -20.90 -5.73
N ILE A 102 -0.60 -20.26 -6.84
CA ILE A 102 0.29 -19.08 -6.81
C ILE A 102 -0.31 -17.93 -5.98
N ILE A 103 -1.59 -17.60 -6.17
CA ILE A 103 -2.23 -16.51 -5.42
C ILE A 103 -2.28 -16.83 -3.93
N LEU A 104 -2.68 -18.04 -3.57
CA LEU A 104 -2.84 -18.48 -2.19
C LEU A 104 -1.48 -18.61 -1.49
N GLU A 105 -0.49 -19.22 -2.14
CA GLU A 105 0.87 -19.36 -1.60
C GLU A 105 1.47 -18.00 -1.28
N ASN A 106 1.45 -17.07 -2.25
CA ASN A 106 1.96 -15.72 -2.05
C ASN A 106 1.24 -14.99 -0.92
N THR A 107 -0.08 -15.15 -0.82
CA THR A 107 -0.87 -14.47 0.22
C THR A 107 -0.63 -15.08 1.60
N PHE A 108 -0.57 -16.40 1.72
CA PHE A 108 -0.23 -17.07 2.98
C PHE A 108 1.17 -16.71 3.46
N HIS A 109 2.14 -16.67 2.55
CA HIS A 109 3.48 -16.22 2.87
C HIS A 109 3.50 -14.78 3.39
N ASP A 110 2.85 -13.85 2.69
CA ASP A 110 2.79 -12.44 3.11
C ASP A 110 2.06 -12.24 4.46
N MET A 111 1.09 -13.10 4.77
CA MET A 111 0.36 -13.09 6.02
C MET A 111 1.05 -13.85 7.15
N GLY A 112 2.15 -14.55 6.87
CA GLY A 112 2.84 -15.41 7.84
C GLY A 112 2.03 -16.63 8.29
N ILE A 113 1.14 -17.14 7.44
CA ILE A 113 0.32 -18.32 7.72
C ILE A 113 1.15 -19.57 7.39
N TYR A 114 1.60 -20.28 8.43
CA TYR A 114 2.39 -21.50 8.33
C TYR A 114 1.78 -22.65 9.16
N PRO A 115 1.94 -23.91 8.73
CA PRO A 115 2.55 -24.35 7.48
C PRO A 115 1.67 -24.04 6.26
N ILE A 116 2.32 -23.80 5.10
CA ILE A 116 1.62 -23.63 3.83
C ILE A 116 1.08 -25.01 3.41
N PRO A 117 -0.23 -25.16 3.17
CA PRO A 117 -0.83 -26.43 2.75
C PRO A 117 -0.24 -26.92 1.42
N GLU A 118 -0.09 -28.24 1.26
CA GLU A 118 0.44 -28.81 0.01
C GLU A 118 -0.62 -28.83 -1.11
N ASN A 119 -1.91 -28.78 -0.75
CA ASN A 119 -3.05 -28.89 -1.66
C ASN A 119 -3.71 -27.53 -2.00
N LEU A 120 -2.92 -26.46 -2.14
CA LEU A 120 -3.44 -25.10 -2.41
C LEU A 120 -4.30 -25.02 -3.69
N SER A 121 -3.95 -25.79 -4.70
CA SER A 121 -4.65 -25.85 -5.99
C SER A 121 -6.10 -26.34 -5.86
N GLU A 122 -6.38 -27.16 -4.84
CA GLU A 122 -7.67 -27.82 -4.62
C GLU A 122 -8.42 -27.26 -3.39
N MET A 123 -7.87 -26.24 -2.75
CA MET A 123 -8.43 -25.68 -1.52
C MET A 123 -9.80 -25.07 -1.78
N ASN A 124 -10.79 -25.46 -0.98
CA ASN A 124 -12.14 -24.95 -1.10
C ASN A 124 -12.25 -23.52 -0.53
N VAL A 125 -13.21 -22.75 -1.05
CA VAL A 125 -13.44 -21.36 -0.62
C VAL A 125 -13.72 -21.21 0.88
N PRO A 126 -14.53 -22.07 1.53
CA PRO A 126 -14.76 -21.98 2.98
C PRO A 126 -13.48 -22.15 3.82
N GLU A 127 -12.57 -23.04 3.40
CA GLU A 127 -11.28 -23.23 4.05
C GLU A 127 -10.39 -21.99 3.90
N ILE A 128 -10.36 -21.37 2.71
CA ILE A 128 -9.62 -20.11 2.47
C ILE A 128 -10.14 -19.00 3.38
N ILE A 129 -11.47 -18.82 3.45
CA ILE A 129 -12.12 -17.82 4.32
C ILE A 129 -11.73 -18.02 5.77
N THR A 130 -11.79 -19.26 6.25
CA THR A 130 -11.49 -19.63 7.64
C THR A 130 -10.01 -19.41 7.97
N ARG A 131 -9.09 -19.90 7.12
CA ARG A 131 -7.64 -19.77 7.34
C ARG A 131 -7.17 -18.33 7.34
N MET A 132 -7.69 -17.49 6.43
CA MET A 132 -7.35 -16.07 6.36
C MET A 132 -8.15 -15.20 7.35
N LYS A 133 -9.16 -15.77 8.01
CA LYS A 133 -10.14 -15.07 8.86
C LYS A 133 -10.77 -13.88 8.15
N LEU A 134 -11.25 -14.10 6.92
CA LEU A 134 -11.72 -13.00 6.07
C LEU A 134 -12.94 -12.27 6.66
N GLU A 135 -13.81 -12.96 7.39
CA GLU A 135 -15.02 -12.39 8.00
C GLU A 135 -14.72 -11.47 9.18
N ASP A 136 -13.69 -11.79 9.97
CA ASP A 136 -13.29 -11.00 11.15
C ASP A 136 -12.49 -9.75 10.80
N ARG A 137 -12.14 -9.56 9.52
CA ARG A 137 -11.25 -8.50 9.09
C ARG A 137 -11.99 -7.19 8.83
N TYR A 138 -11.41 -6.12 9.34
CA TYR A 138 -11.83 -4.77 8.96
C TYR A 138 -11.72 -4.56 7.44
N PRO A 139 -12.59 -3.71 6.86
CA PRO A 139 -12.60 -3.42 5.43
C PRO A 139 -11.42 -2.50 5.04
N TRP A 140 -10.19 -3.00 5.16
CA TRP A 140 -8.95 -2.25 4.97
C TRP A 140 -8.83 -1.63 3.59
N LYS A 141 -9.39 -2.25 2.55
CA LYS A 141 -9.46 -1.64 1.20
C LYS A 141 -10.23 -0.32 1.24
N ARG A 142 -11.39 -0.27 1.89
CA ARG A 142 -12.19 0.97 2.00
C ARG A 142 -11.49 2.01 2.86
N ILE A 143 -10.97 1.59 4.00
CA ILE A 143 -10.26 2.46 4.96
C ILE A 143 -9.00 3.07 4.31
N GLY A 144 -8.21 2.23 3.63
CA GLY A 144 -6.97 2.66 3.01
C GLY A 144 -7.18 3.62 1.82
N TRP A 145 -8.28 3.51 1.06
CA TRP A 145 -8.62 4.52 0.04
C TRP A 145 -8.91 5.89 0.65
N ILE A 146 -9.72 5.94 1.71
CA ILE A 146 -10.02 7.19 2.43
C ILE A 146 -8.73 7.78 3.01
N TYR A 147 -7.90 6.93 3.61
CA TYR A 147 -6.61 7.34 4.15
C TYR A 147 -5.68 7.87 3.06
N LEU A 148 -5.58 7.18 1.92
CA LEU A 148 -4.72 7.57 0.80
C LEU A 148 -5.09 8.96 0.26
N PHE A 149 -6.40 9.25 0.15
CA PHE A 149 -6.85 10.57 -0.28
C PHE A 149 -6.43 11.67 0.71
N LYS A 150 -6.64 11.44 2.01
CA LYS A 150 -6.19 12.36 3.06
C LYS A 150 -4.67 12.53 3.06
N TYR A 151 -3.95 11.42 2.88
CA TYR A 151 -2.49 11.40 2.83
C TYR A 151 -1.95 12.27 1.69
N ILE A 152 -2.49 12.09 0.47
CA ILE A 152 -2.12 12.88 -0.70
C ILE A 152 -2.46 14.36 -0.47
N ALA A 153 -3.63 14.67 0.11
CA ALA A 153 -4.04 16.05 0.38
C ALA A 153 -3.08 16.74 1.37
N ILE A 154 -2.73 16.08 2.49
CA ILE A 154 -1.82 16.63 3.50
C ILE A 154 -0.43 16.84 2.91
N LEU A 155 0.11 15.85 2.18
CA LEU A 155 1.41 15.99 1.53
C LEU A 155 1.41 17.09 0.47
N GLY A 156 0.34 17.18 -0.34
CA GLY A 156 0.19 18.21 -1.36
C GLY A 156 0.17 19.61 -0.75
N LEU A 157 -0.71 19.84 0.23
CA LEU A 157 -0.83 21.12 0.92
C LEU A 157 0.46 21.49 1.66
N GLY A 158 1.07 20.53 2.37
CA GLY A 158 2.35 20.73 3.05
C GLY A 158 3.47 21.08 2.09
N SER A 159 3.55 20.40 0.94
CA SER A 159 4.57 20.68 -0.08
C SER A 159 4.36 22.03 -0.74
N ILE A 160 3.11 22.38 -1.10
CA ILE A 160 2.77 23.68 -1.67
C ILE A 160 3.14 24.80 -0.68
N TYR A 161 2.83 24.62 0.60
CA TYR A 161 3.20 25.58 1.63
C TYR A 161 4.72 25.73 1.77
N LEU A 162 5.47 24.62 1.73
CA LEU A 162 6.94 24.66 1.74
C LEU A 162 7.51 25.40 0.53
N VAL A 163 6.99 25.12 -0.66
CA VAL A 163 7.42 25.78 -1.90
C VAL A 163 7.05 27.27 -1.88
N TYR A 164 5.84 27.62 -1.46
CA TYR A 164 5.42 29.01 -1.31
C TYR A 164 6.33 29.76 -0.33
N THR A 165 6.58 29.16 0.83
CA THR A 165 7.46 29.77 1.84
C THR A 165 8.88 29.92 1.30
N TYR A 166 9.39 28.92 0.58
CA TYR A 166 10.68 29.02 -0.11
C TYR A 166 10.73 30.21 -1.07
N PHE A 167 9.73 30.41 -1.91
CA PHE A 167 9.72 31.54 -2.84
C PHE A 167 9.62 32.89 -2.14
N GLN A 168 8.93 32.97 -0.99
CA GLN A 168 8.83 34.22 -0.24
C GLN A 168 10.07 34.56 0.57
N THR A 169 10.76 33.56 1.14
CA THR A 169 11.86 33.80 2.07
C THR A 169 13.21 33.30 1.58
N GLY A 170 13.26 32.59 0.45
CA GLY A 170 14.46 31.88 -0.04
C GLY A 170 14.89 30.74 0.87
N PHE A 171 13.98 30.26 1.72
CA PHE A 171 14.25 29.60 3.00
C PHE A 171 15.06 30.47 3.98
N LEU A 172 15.98 31.36 3.57
CA LEU A 172 16.43 32.67 4.14
C LEU A 172 17.66 33.13 3.31
N LEU A 173 17.44 33.87 2.21
CA LEU A 173 18.52 34.56 1.45
C LEU A 173 18.63 36.03 1.91
N ASN A 174 19.05 36.23 3.17
CA ASN A 174 19.81 37.38 3.66
C ASN A 174 20.54 36.92 4.94
#